data_AF-A0A4Q7ESN6-F1
#
_entry.id   AF-A0A4Q7ESN6-F1
#
_cell.length_a   1.000
_cell.length_b   1.000
_cell.length_c   1.000
_cell.angle_alpha   90.00
_cell.angle_beta   90.00
_cell.angle_gamma   90.00
#
_symmetry.space_group_name_H-M   'P 1'
#
loop_
_entity.id
_entity.type
_entity.pdbx_description
1 polymer ?
#
loop_
_entity_poly.entity_id
_entity_poly.type
_entity_poly.pdbx_seq_one_letter_code
_entity_poly.pdbx_strand_id
1 'polypeptide(L)' 'APAPAPAAPKTEVGRLPTIEGWRLRNAANGGALIEGRDGLYEVYPGDPIPGVGRVDAIRRQDGRWVVVTSKGLIVAR' A
#
# COMPACT_ATOMS: atom_id res chain seq x y z
N ALA A 1 18.26 -5.05 -34.75
CA ALA A 1 17.93 -5.36 -33.35
C ALA A 1 17.49 -4.08 -32.67
N PRO A 2 16.26 -3.94 -32.15
CA PRO A 2 15.89 -2.76 -31.39
C PRO A 2 16.26 -2.94 -29.91
N ALA A 3 16.76 -1.86 -29.30
CA ALA A 3 17.29 -1.77 -27.96
C ALA A 3 16.26 -2.10 -26.86
N PRO A 4 16.69 -2.59 -25.68
CA PRO A 4 15.79 -2.78 -24.55
C PRO A 4 15.33 -1.41 -24.03
N ALA A 5 14.00 -1.19 -24.01
CA ALA A 5 13.41 0.01 -23.45
C ALA A 5 13.80 0.13 -21.95
N PRO A 6 14.14 1.34 -21.47
CA PRO A 6 14.51 1.55 -20.08
C PRO A 6 13.32 1.20 -19.18
N ALA A 7 13.62 0.41 -18.14
CA ALA A 7 12.67 0.00 -17.12
C ALA A 7 11.87 1.21 -16.64
N ALA A 8 10.55 1.13 -16.75
CA ALA A 8 9.65 2.06 -16.07
C ALA A 8 10.12 2.20 -14.62
N PRO A 9 10.17 3.41 -14.05
CA PRO A 9 10.48 3.57 -12.65
C PRO A 9 9.31 2.93 -11.92
N LYS A 10 9.44 1.65 -11.54
CA LYS A 10 8.57 1.04 -10.55
C LYS A 10 8.96 1.78 -9.28
N THR A 11 8.30 2.93 -9.12
CA THR A 11 8.42 3.91 -8.04
C THR A 11 8.87 3.18 -6.80
N GLU A 12 9.88 3.74 -6.14
CA GLU A 12 10.62 3.43 -4.91
C GLU A 12 9.80 2.90 -3.70
N VAL A 13 8.74 2.18 -3.97
CA VAL A 13 7.77 1.55 -3.10
C VAL A 13 8.36 0.26 -2.58
N GLY A 14 9.37 -0.31 -3.26
CA GLY A 14 10.15 -1.42 -2.72
C GLY A 14 11.10 -1.05 -1.57
N ARG A 15 11.37 0.25 -1.34
CA ARG A 15 12.29 0.70 -0.27
C ARG A 15 11.57 1.13 1.01
N LEU A 16 10.28 1.43 0.92
CA LEU A 16 9.50 1.80 2.09
C LEU A 16 9.34 0.59 3.03
N PRO A 17 9.53 0.78 4.35
CA PRO A 17 9.37 -0.30 5.31
C PRO A 17 7.92 -0.77 5.33
N THR A 18 7.72 -2.07 5.52
CA THR A 18 6.37 -2.58 5.82
C THR A 18 6.02 -2.18 7.25
N ILE A 19 4.84 -1.60 7.43
CA ILE A 19 4.38 -1.14 8.73
C ILE A 19 3.98 -2.36 9.57
N GLU A 20 4.63 -2.53 10.71
CA GLU A 20 4.27 -3.59 11.66
C GLU A 20 3.03 -3.22 12.49
N GLY A 21 2.26 -4.22 12.90
CA GLY A 21 0.98 -4.02 13.60
C GLY A 21 -0.18 -3.59 12.71
N TRP A 22 0.07 -3.38 11.41
CA TRP A 22 -0.95 -3.13 10.40
C TRP A 22 -0.92 -4.23 9.34
N ARG A 23 -2.09 -4.68 8.92
CA ARG A 23 -2.23 -5.70 7.87
C ARG A 23 -3.39 -5.34 6.95
N LEU A 24 -3.18 -5.45 5.64
CA LEU A 24 -4.29 -5.32 4.71
C LEU A 24 -5.13 -6.61 4.77
N ARG A 25 -6.43 -6.46 4.97
CA ARG A 25 -7.42 -7.54 5.04
C ARG A 25 -8.11 -7.72 3.70
N ASN A 26 -8.52 -6.62 3.08
CA ASN A 26 -9.18 -6.63 1.78
C ASN A 26 -8.89 -5.33 1.03
N ALA A 27 -9.06 -5.31 -0.29
CA ALA A 27 -9.10 -4.08 -1.07
C ALA A 27 -9.99 -4.28 -2.30
N ALA A 28 -10.92 -3.36 -2.47
CA ALA A 28 -11.94 -3.38 -3.51
C ALA A 28 -12.46 -1.95 -3.76
N ASN A 29 -13.00 -1.70 -4.96
CA ASN A 29 -13.66 -0.44 -5.31
C ASN A 29 -12.81 0.83 -5.08
N GLY A 30 -11.47 0.70 -5.13
CA GLY A 30 -10.54 1.80 -4.86
C GLY A 30 -10.26 2.06 -3.38
N GLY A 31 -10.90 1.33 -2.46
CA GLY A 31 -10.63 1.35 -1.03
C GLY A 31 -9.86 0.12 -0.55
N ALA A 32 -9.30 0.23 0.66
CA ALA A 32 -8.60 -0.84 1.34
C ALA A 32 -9.15 -1.00 2.75
N LEU A 33 -9.44 -2.25 3.11
CA LEU A 33 -9.76 -2.65 4.45
C LEU A 33 -8.48 -3.12 5.13
N ILE A 34 -8.01 -2.36 6.10
CA ILE A 34 -6.81 -2.65 6.88
C ILE A 34 -7.20 -2.99 8.32
N GLU A 35 -6.41 -3.80 9.00
CA GLU A 35 -6.58 -4.08 10.41
C GLU A 35 -5.36 -3.54 11.16
N GLY A 36 -5.64 -2.73 12.17
CA GLY A 36 -4.68 -2.18 13.12
C GLY A 36 -4.91 -2.73 14.52
N ARG A 37 -4.30 -2.07 15.51
CA ARG A 37 -4.38 -2.49 16.92
C ARG A 37 -5.79 -2.47 17.49
N ASP A 38 -6.58 -1.46 17.14
CA ASP A 38 -7.90 -1.21 17.73
C ASP A 38 -9.05 -1.78 16.88
N GLY A 39 -8.75 -2.41 15.73
CA GLY A 39 -9.75 -3.06 14.88
C GLY A 39 -9.52 -2.90 13.38
N LEU A 40 -10.61 -3.06 12.61
CA LEU A 40 -10.64 -2.88 11.16
C LEU A 40 -10.97 -1.43 10.78
N TYR A 41 -10.28 -0.96 9.75
CA TYR A 41 -10.40 0.38 9.20
C TYR A 41 -10.57 0.28 7.68
N GLU A 42 -11.56 0.98 7.15
CA GLU A 42 -11.69 1.19 5.71
C GLU A 42 -11.04 2.53 5.36
N VAL A 43 -10.15 2.52 4.37
CA VAL A 43 -9.34 3.69 3.99
C VAL A 43 -9.32 3.87 2.48
N TYR A 44 -9.29 5.12 2.03
CA TYR A 44 -9.18 5.49 0.62
C TYR A 44 -7.92 6.35 0.38
N PRO A 45 -7.47 6.51 -0.88
CA PRO A 45 -6.36 7.41 -1.17
C PRO A 45 -6.67 8.84 -0.68
N GLY A 46 -5.78 9.39 0.15
CA GLY A 46 -5.98 10.66 0.82
C GLY A 46 -6.38 10.55 2.30
N ASP A 47 -6.88 9.40 2.76
CA ASP A 47 -7.28 9.22 4.15
C ASP A 47 -6.08 9.18 5.11
N PRO A 48 -6.22 9.80 6.30
CA PRO A 48 -5.23 9.69 7.36
C PRO A 48 -5.41 8.39 8.16
N ILE A 49 -4.34 7.63 8.33
CA ILE A 49 -4.27 6.45 9.19
C ILE A 49 -3.49 6.80 10.48
N PRO A 50 -4.07 6.61 11.68
CA PRO A 50 -3.36 6.82 12.94
C PRO A 50 -2.07 6.01 13.03
N GLY A 51 -0.96 6.67 13.35
CA GLY A 51 0.36 6.02 13.45
C GLY A 51 1.06 5.78 12.10
N VAL A 52 0.31 5.54 11.02
CA VAL A 52 0.84 5.15 9.69
C VAL A 52 0.90 6.33 8.69
N GLY A 53 0.13 7.38 8.92
CA GLY A 53 0.10 8.55 8.04
C GLY A 53 -0.94 8.43 6.94
N ARG A 54 -0.82 9.25 5.89
CA ARG A 54 -1.81 9.33 4.82
C ARG A 54 -1.66 8.18 3.82
N VAL A 55 -2.77 7.65 3.33
CA VAL A 55 -2.78 6.75 2.17
C VAL A 55 -2.43 7.54 0.91
N ASP A 56 -1.33 7.17 0.28
CA ASP A 56 -0.91 7.72 -1.01
C ASP A 56 -1.64 7.02 -2.15
N ALA A 57 -1.61 5.68 -2.16
CA ALA A 57 -2.25 4.87 -3.20
C ALA A 57 -2.57 3.46 -2.72
N ILE A 58 -3.59 2.84 -3.29
CA ILE A 58 -3.92 1.42 -3.09
C ILE A 58 -3.73 0.72 -4.41
N ARG A 59 -2.84 -0.26 -4.46
CA ARG A 59 -2.48 -0.95 -5.71
C ARG A 59 -2.26 -2.44 -5.48
N ARG A 60 -2.48 -3.23 -6.53
CA ARG A 60 -2.20 -4.66 -6.52
C ARG A 60 -0.87 -4.92 -7.22
N GLN A 61 0.11 -5.41 -6.48
CA GLN A 61 1.44 -5.76 -6.97
C GLN A 61 1.62 -7.28 -6.90
N ASP A 62 1.96 -7.90 -8.03
CA ASP A 62 2.25 -9.34 -8.10
C ASP A 62 1.13 -10.22 -7.49
N GLY A 63 -0.12 -9.82 -7.72
CA GLY A 63 -1.31 -10.48 -7.16
C GLY A 63 -1.66 -10.11 -5.71
N ARG A 64 -0.77 -9.39 -5.01
CA ARG A 64 -0.92 -8.96 -3.61
C ARG A 64 -1.34 -7.50 -3.51
N TRP A 65 -2.31 -7.21 -2.66
CA TRP A 65 -2.70 -5.82 -2.39
C TRP A 65 -1.69 -5.12 -1.47
N VAL A 66 -1.35 -3.89 -1.84
CA VAL A 66 -0.40 -3.02 -1.15
C VAL A 66 -1.00 -1.62 -1.03
N VAL A 67 -1.14 -1.15 0.21
CA VAL A 67 -1.42 0.25 0.52
C VAL A 67 -0.08 0.96 0.66
N VAL A 68 0.12 1.98 -0.14
CA VAL A 68 1.25 2.88 -0.02
C VAL A 68 0.81 4.04 0.84
N THR A 69 1.59 4.31 1.88
CA THR A 69 1.36 5.40 2.81
C THR A 69 2.61 6.25 2.93
N SER A 70 2.48 7.46 3.45
CA SER A 70 3.64 8.36 3.60
C SER A 70 4.74 7.83 4.54
N LYS A 71 4.42 6.92 5.47
CA LYS A 71 5.44 6.34 6.38
C LYS A 71 5.90 4.93 5.98
N GLY A 72 5.18 4.24 5.09
CA GLY A 72 5.48 2.86 4.78
C GLY A 72 4.42 2.14 3.95
N LEU A 73 4.54 0.82 3.89
CA LEU A 73 3.65 -0.05 3.14
C LEU A 73 2.80 -0.90 4.08
N ILE A 74 1.52 -1.06 3.74
CA ILE A 74 0.66 -2.05 4.38
C ILE A 74 0.37 -3.12 3.33
N VAL A 75 0.81 -4.34 3.58
CA VAL A 75 0.65 -5.48 2.67
C VAL A 75 -0.37 -6.47 3.20
N ALA A 76 -1.04 -7.20 2.30
CA ALA A 76 -1.90 -8.31 2.67
C ALA A 76 -1.04 -9.47 3.21
N ARG A 77 -0.92 -9.62 4.52
CA ARG A 77 -0.25 -10.79 5.12
C ARG A 77 -1.18 -11.99 5.18
#